data_AF-A0A7G9Y9K2-F1
#
_entry.id   AF-A0A7G9Y9K2-F1
#
_cell.length_a   1.000
_cell.length_b   1.000
_cell.length_c   1.000
_cell.angle_alpha   90.00
_cell.angle_beta   90.00
_cell.angle_gamma   90.00
#
_symmetry.space_group_name_H-M   'P 1'
#
loop_
_entity.id
_entity.type
_entity.pdbx_description
1 polymer ?
#
loop_
_entity_poly.entity_id
_entity_poly.type
_entity_poly.pdbx_seq_one_letter_code
_entity_poly.pdbx_strand_id
1 'polypeptide(L)'
;MINCLNNIRDLVDLADKRIKERTPPRKQGPGRPPTDPADVAKSLLLQTYVNSSNRLAEGFLLLFQEKLGISSSFSYKTIERGYDRDRVNEILDEIIVITNESVEGKEETFSFDGTGF
;
A
#
# COMPACT_ATOMS: atom_id res chain seq x y z
N MET A 1 15.19 -4.02 -7.65
CA MET A 1 14.13 -3.02 -7.88
C MET A 1 12.88 -3.62 -8.53
N ILE A 2 12.96 -4.36 -9.65
CA ILE A 2 11.79 -4.98 -10.30
C ILE A 2 10.98 -5.89 -9.36
N ASN A 3 11.66 -6.79 -8.63
CA ASN A 3 10.97 -7.68 -7.68
C ASN A 3 10.25 -6.91 -6.56
N CYS A 4 10.80 -5.78 -6.13
CA CYS A 4 10.16 -4.94 -5.12
C CYS A 4 8.89 -4.28 -5.66
N LEU A 5 8.93 -3.75 -6.89
CA LEU A 5 7.74 -3.18 -7.53
C LEU A 5 6.62 -4.22 -7.69
N ASN A 6 6.98 -5.44 -8.11
CA ASN A 6 6.02 -6.54 -8.20
C ASN A 6 5.45 -6.89 -6.82
N ASN A 7 6.31 -7.01 -5.80
CA ASN A 7 5.85 -7.30 -4.43
C ASN A 7 4.92 -6.21 -3.89
N ILE A 8 5.23 -4.93 -4.11
CA ILE A 8 4.36 -3.82 -3.71
C ILE A 8 2.99 -3.93 -4.39
N ARG A 9 2.98 -4.14 -5.71
CA ARG A 9 1.73 -4.30 -6.46
C ARG A 9 0.92 -5.48 -5.91
N ASP A 10 1.54 -6.66 -5.88
CA ASP A 10 0.85 -7.91 -5.59
C ASP A 10 0.34 -7.94 -4.13
N LEU A 11 1.09 -7.38 -3.16
CA LEU A 11 0.65 -7.25 -1.77
C LEU A 11 -0.51 -6.27 -1.62
N VAL A 12 -0.42 -5.09 -2.24
CA VAL A 12 -1.50 -4.09 -2.15
C VAL A 12 -2.77 -4.60 -2.84
N ASP A 13 -2.65 -5.23 -4.00
CA ASP A 13 -3.79 -5.79 -4.74
C ASP A 13 -4.45 -6.93 -3.95
N LEU A 14 -3.66 -7.77 -3.27
CA LEU A 14 -4.18 -8.82 -2.40
C LEU A 14 -4.90 -8.23 -1.17
N ALA A 15 -4.30 -7.23 -0.51
CA ALA A 15 -4.89 -6.55 0.64
C ALA A 15 -6.23 -5.89 0.29
N ASP A 16 -6.24 -5.09 -0.79
CA ASP A 16 -7.45 -4.42 -1.26
C ASP A 16 -8.54 -5.43 -1.69
N LYS A 17 -8.16 -6.54 -2.33
CA LYS A 17 -9.09 -7.63 -2.64
C LYS A 17 -9.72 -8.24 -1.37
N ARG A 18 -8.93 -8.61 -0.36
CA ARG A 18 -9.44 -9.16 0.91
C ARG A 18 -10.39 -8.18 1.60
N ILE A 19 -10.06 -6.89 1.60
CA ILE A 19 -10.92 -5.84 2.17
C ILE A 19 -12.26 -5.73 1.41
N LYS A 20 -12.22 -5.73 0.08
CA LYS A 20 -13.41 -5.66 -0.79
C LYS A 20 -14.31 -6.90 -0.65
N GLU A 21 -13.75 -8.07 -0.39
CA GLU A 21 -14.52 -9.30 -0.16
C GLU A 21 -15.31 -9.28 1.17
N ARG A 22 -14.75 -8.65 2.22
CA ARG A 22 -15.38 -8.58 3.55
C ARG A 22 -16.23 -7.33 3.80
N THR A 23 -16.07 -6.29 2.99
CA THR A 23 -16.68 -4.97 3.24
C THR A 23 -17.58 -4.56 2.07
N PRO A 24 -18.81 -4.06 2.34
CA PRO A 24 -19.66 -3.55 1.27
C PRO A 24 -19.02 -2.31 0.59
N PRO A 25 -19.32 -2.07 -0.71
CA PRO A 25 -18.76 -0.94 -1.43
C PRO A 25 -19.18 0.39 -0.78
N ARG A 26 -18.19 1.23 -0.43
CA ARG A 26 -18.42 2.56 0.14
C ARG A 26 -18.83 3.54 -0.95
N LYS A 27 -19.85 4.35 -0.68
CA LYS A 27 -20.27 5.44 -1.59
C LYS A 27 -19.22 6.55 -1.57
N GLN A 28 -18.79 6.99 -2.74
CA GLN A 28 -17.93 8.15 -2.87
C GLN A 28 -18.78 9.43 -2.66
N GLY A 29 -18.33 10.30 -1.77
CA GLY A 29 -19.00 11.58 -1.52
C GLY A 29 -18.92 12.51 -2.73
N PRO A 30 -19.89 13.42 -2.91
CA PRO A 30 -19.88 14.39 -4.00
C PRO A 30 -18.64 15.30 -3.91
N GLY A 31 -18.06 15.65 -5.07
CA GLY A 31 -16.89 16.54 -5.17
C GLY A 31 -15.54 15.89 -4.86
N ARG A 32 -15.51 14.59 -4.60
CA ARG A 32 -14.28 13.83 -4.32
C ARG A 32 -13.65 13.33 -5.64
N PRO A 33 -12.41 13.73 -5.99
CA PRO A 33 -11.69 13.15 -7.12
C PRO A 33 -11.71 11.61 -7.11
N PRO A 34 -11.87 10.96 -8.27
CA PRO A 34 -11.78 9.52 -8.40
C PRO A 34 -10.31 9.09 -8.33
N THR A 35 -9.79 8.92 -7.13
CA THR A 35 -8.45 8.34 -6.90
C THR A 35 -8.61 7.05 -6.14
N ASP A 36 -8.03 5.97 -6.65
CA ASP A 36 -8.04 4.67 -5.99
C ASP A 36 -7.10 4.68 -4.77
N PRO A 37 -7.60 4.40 -3.55
CA PRO A 37 -6.75 4.28 -2.37
C PRO A 37 -5.63 3.24 -2.52
N ALA A 38 -5.84 2.17 -3.29
CA ALA A 38 -4.81 1.15 -3.54
C ALA A 38 -3.61 1.75 -4.31
N ASP A 39 -3.86 2.60 -5.29
CA ASP A 39 -2.79 3.24 -6.06
C ASP A 39 -2.00 4.25 -5.20
N VAL A 40 -2.69 4.94 -4.29
CA VAL A 40 -2.04 5.83 -3.30
C VAL A 40 -1.17 5.01 -2.36
N ALA A 41 -1.65 3.87 -1.86
CA ALA A 41 -0.88 2.97 -0.99
C ALA A 41 0.38 2.44 -1.70
N LYS A 42 0.26 1.97 -2.95
CA LYS A 42 1.42 1.55 -3.78
C LYS A 42 2.46 2.67 -3.90
N SER A 43 2.00 3.90 -4.14
CA SER A 43 2.87 5.07 -4.29
C SER A 43 3.59 5.43 -2.99
N LEU A 44 2.90 5.34 -1.85
CA LEU A 44 3.49 5.56 -0.52
C LEU A 44 4.52 4.49 -0.18
N LEU A 45 4.21 3.21 -0.42
CA LEU A 45 5.15 2.11 -0.19
C LEU A 45 6.39 2.24 -1.08
N LEU A 46 6.20 2.61 -2.35
CA LEU A 46 7.32 2.90 -3.25
C LEU A 46 8.15 4.06 -2.72
N GLN A 47 7.52 5.18 -2.35
CA GLN A 47 8.20 6.35 -1.81
C GLN A 47 9.07 6.00 -0.60
N THR A 48 8.52 5.21 0.33
CA THR A 48 9.25 4.73 1.52
C THR A 48 10.41 3.81 1.12
N TYR A 49 10.19 2.88 0.19
CA TYR A 49 11.24 1.96 -0.27
C TYR A 49 12.42 2.70 -0.92
N VAL A 50 12.16 3.71 -1.75
CA VAL A 50 13.21 4.50 -2.39
C VAL A 50 13.73 5.66 -1.52
N ASN A 51 13.16 5.84 -0.32
CA ASN A 51 13.45 6.93 0.61
C ASN A 51 13.48 8.32 -0.08
N SER A 52 12.39 8.66 -0.77
CA SER A 52 12.33 9.87 -1.60
C SER A 52 11.37 10.93 -1.07
N SER A 53 11.60 12.18 -1.47
CA SER A 53 10.69 13.29 -1.19
C SER A 53 9.39 13.16 -1.99
N ASN A 54 8.30 13.79 -1.53
CA ASN A 54 6.98 13.69 -2.18
C ASN A 54 7.03 14.05 -3.68
N ARG A 55 7.81 15.06 -4.06
CA ARG A 55 7.95 15.48 -5.47
C ARG A 55 8.68 14.45 -6.33
N LEU A 56 9.70 13.79 -5.77
CA LEU A 56 10.38 12.71 -6.46
C LEU A 56 9.48 11.47 -6.55
N ALA A 57 8.65 11.20 -5.54
CA ALA A 57 7.66 10.12 -5.58
C ALA A 57 6.68 10.25 -6.75
N GLU A 58 6.23 11.48 -7.08
CA GLU A 58 5.43 11.72 -8.29
C GLU A 58 6.19 11.36 -9.59
N GLY A 59 7.47 11.72 -9.67
CA GLY A 59 8.34 11.32 -10.79
C GLY A 59 8.50 9.80 -10.89
N PHE A 60 8.66 9.11 -9.75
CA PHE A 60 8.73 7.66 -9.71
C PHE A 60 7.41 6.99 -10.07
N LEU A 61 6.28 7.57 -9.66
CA LEU A 61 4.96 7.11 -10.07
C LEU A 61 4.83 7.13 -11.59
N LEU A 62 5.20 8.23 -12.24
CA LEU A 62 5.16 8.32 -13.71
C LEU A 62 6.05 7.27 -14.38
N LEU A 63 7.21 6.96 -13.79
CA LEU A 63 8.15 5.97 -14.34
C LEU A 63 7.67 4.53 -14.14
N PHE A 64 7.01 4.22 -13.01
CA PHE A 64 6.70 2.85 -12.61
C PHE A 64 5.21 2.51 -12.55
N GLN A 65 4.31 3.43 -12.93
CA GLN A 65 2.85 3.22 -12.90
C GLN A 65 2.42 1.93 -13.60
N GLU A 66 3.00 1.61 -14.76
CA GLU A 66 2.67 0.39 -15.51
C GLU A 66 3.04 -0.87 -14.71
N LYS A 67 4.21 -0.87 -14.07
CA LYS A 67 4.65 -2.01 -13.23
C LYS A 67 3.86 -2.12 -11.94
N LEU A 68 3.42 -1.00 -11.38
CA LEU A 68 2.56 -0.99 -10.20
C LEU A 68 1.08 -1.27 -10.54
N GLY A 69 0.72 -1.37 -11.83
CA GLY A 69 -0.67 -1.55 -12.25
C GLY A 69 -1.56 -0.34 -11.94
N ILE A 70 -0.97 0.86 -11.87
CA ILE A 70 -1.68 2.12 -11.61
C ILE A 70 -2.19 2.68 -12.93
N SER A 71 -3.50 2.84 -13.07
CA SER A 71 -4.12 3.26 -14.33
C SER A 71 -4.04 4.77 -14.61
N SER A 72 -3.87 5.57 -13.56
CA SER A 72 -3.86 7.03 -13.66
C SER A 72 -2.84 7.65 -12.72
N SER A 73 -2.04 8.57 -13.22
CA SER A 73 -1.14 9.35 -12.40
C SER A 73 -1.89 10.40 -11.56
N PHE A 74 -1.26 10.83 -10.48
CA PHE A 74 -1.75 11.90 -9.62
C PHE A 74 -0.60 12.69 -9.02
N SER A 75 -0.91 13.91 -8.58
CA SER A 75 0.11 14.84 -8.09
C SER A 75 0.79 14.37 -6.81
N TYR A 76 1.99 14.87 -6.53
CA TYR A 76 2.66 14.65 -5.25
C TYR A 76 1.81 15.05 -4.03
N LYS A 77 0.85 15.96 -4.20
CA LYS A 77 -0.06 16.39 -3.13
C LYS A 77 -1.10 15.34 -2.76
N THR A 78 -1.38 14.39 -3.64
CA THR A 78 -2.20 13.21 -3.37
C THR A 78 -1.41 12.20 -2.54
N ILE A 79 -0.13 12.00 -2.89
CA ILE A 79 0.81 11.14 -2.15
C ILE A 79 1.08 11.71 -0.75
N GLU A 80 1.49 12.98 -0.66
CA GLU A 80 1.82 13.68 0.60
C GLU A 80 0.70 13.59 1.64
N ARG A 81 -0.55 13.67 1.19
CA ARG A 81 -1.71 13.63 2.09
C ARG A 81 -2.14 12.21 2.44
N GLY A 82 -1.67 11.19 1.73
CA GLY A 82 -2.26 9.86 1.73
C GLY A 82 -3.76 9.98 1.43
N TYR A 83 -4.10 10.55 0.28
CA TYR A 83 -5.50 10.85 -0.06
C TYR A 83 -6.41 9.63 0.13
N ASP A 84 -7.57 9.84 0.76
CA ASP A 84 -8.39 8.75 1.30
C ASP A 84 -7.73 7.97 2.43
N ARG A 85 -7.17 8.73 3.37
CA ARG A 85 -6.33 8.25 4.45
C ARG A 85 -6.91 7.06 5.21
N ASP A 86 -8.20 7.08 5.53
CA ASP A 86 -8.83 5.98 6.26
C ASP A 86 -8.77 4.67 5.44
N ARG A 87 -9.04 4.74 4.14
CA ARG A 87 -8.97 3.56 3.25
C ARG A 87 -7.54 3.15 2.94
N VAL A 88 -6.64 4.11 2.78
CA VAL A 88 -5.21 3.84 2.61
C VAL A 88 -4.65 3.13 3.84
N ASN A 89 -5.00 3.61 5.04
CA ASN A 89 -4.58 2.98 6.30
C ASN A 89 -5.16 1.56 6.42
N GLU A 90 -6.44 1.35 6.10
CA GLU A 90 -7.04 0.00 6.09
C GLU A 90 -6.25 -0.97 5.19
N ILE A 91 -5.79 -0.52 4.01
CA ILE A 91 -4.96 -1.32 3.12
C ILE A 91 -3.59 -1.61 3.76
N LEU A 92 -2.93 -0.60 4.33
CA LEU A 92 -1.63 -0.77 4.98
C LEU A 92 -1.71 -1.71 6.20
N ASP A 93 -2.77 -1.63 6.99
CA ASP A 93 -3.02 -2.53 8.13
C ASP A 93 -3.21 -3.97 7.65
N GLU A 94 -3.98 -4.18 6.57
CA GLU A 94 -4.17 -5.52 5.99
C GLU A 94 -2.88 -6.09 5.41
N ILE A 95 -2.00 -5.25 4.84
CA ILE A 95 -0.67 -5.70 4.39
C ILE A 95 0.14 -6.25 5.56
N ILE A 96 0.11 -5.59 6.73
CA ILE A 96 0.79 -6.08 7.94
C ILE A 96 0.25 -7.46 8.32
N VAL A 97 -1.08 -7.64 8.32
CA VAL A 97 -1.73 -8.94 8.58
C VAL A 97 -1.22 -10.01 7.61
N ILE A 98 -1.27 -9.75 6.30
CA ILE A 98 -0.81 -10.69 5.27
C ILE A 98 0.67 -11.07 5.47
N THR A 99 1.52 -10.09 5.78
CA THR A 99 2.95 -10.35 5.99
C THR A 99 3.22 -11.17 7.24
N ASN A 100 2.45 -10.98 8.31
CA ASN A 100 2.57 -11.76 9.54
C ASN A 100 2.05 -13.20 9.35
N GLU A 101 0.90 -13.38 8.67
CA GLU A 101 0.39 -14.71 8.28
C GLU A 101 1.44 -15.51 7.49
N SER A 102 2.22 -14.84 6.63
CA SER A 102 3.22 -15.49 5.79
C SER A 102 4.42 -16.07 6.58
N VAL A 103 4.61 -15.63 7.82
CA VAL A 103 5.66 -16.10 8.73
C VAL A 103 5.11 -16.81 9.97
N GLU A 104 3.78 -16.97 10.05
CA GLU A 104 3.13 -17.67 11.15
C GLU A 104 3.67 -19.10 11.28
N GLY A 105 4.00 -19.49 12.52
CA GLY A 105 4.57 -20.81 12.83
C GLY A 105 6.01 -21.03 12.37
N LYS A 106 6.69 -20.03 11.80
CA LYS A 106 8.14 -20.09 11.50
C LYS A 106 9.01 -19.55 12.64
N GLU A 107 8.42 -18.87 13.61
CA GLU A 107 9.11 -18.48 14.83
C GLU A 107 9.20 -19.71 15.74
N GLU A 108 10.43 -20.18 16.00
CA GLU A 108 10.69 -21.36 16.84
C GLU A 108 11.18 -20.98 18.25
N THR A 109 11.62 -19.74 18.44
CA THR A 109 12.18 -19.21 19.69
C THR A 109 11.33 -18.06 20.21
N PHE A 110 10.72 -18.26 21.38
CA PHE A 110 9.90 -17.26 22.05
C PHE A 110 10.42 -17.04 23.48
N SER A 111 10.84 -15.82 23.80
CA SER A 111 11.05 -15.40 25.19
C SER A 111 9.74 -14.88 25.78
N PHE A 112 9.61 -14.91 27.10
CA PHE A 112 8.39 -14.47 27.80
C PHE A 112 8.00 -13.00 27.50
N ASP A 113 8.98 -12.16 27.16
CA ASP A 113 8.79 -10.75 26.81
C ASP A 113 8.78 -10.46 25.28
N GLY A 114 8.86 -11.51 24.45
CA GLY A 114 8.83 -11.40 22.99
C GLY A 114 10.13 -10.89 22.35
N THR A 115 11.24 -10.81 23.09
CA THR A 115 12.55 -10.36 22.58
C THR A 115 13.39 -11.47 21.93
N GLY A 116 13.06 -12.74 22.15
CA GLY A 116 13.67 -13.88 21.44
C GLY A 116 15.15 -14.10 21.77
N PHE A 117 15.55 -14.00 23.04
CA PHE A 117 16.87 -14.47 23.53
C PHE A 117 16.83 -15.90 24.05
#